data_AF-A0A3B0ZJD7-F1
#
_entry.id   AF-A0A3B0ZJD7-F1
#
_cell.length_a   1.000
_cell.length_b   1.000
_cell.length_c   1.000
_cell.angle_alpha   90.00
_cell.angle_beta   90.00
_cell.angle_gamma   90.00
#
_symmetry.space_group_name_H-M   'P 1'
#
loop_
_entity.id
_entity.type
_entity.pdbx_description
1 polymer ?
#
loop_
_entity_poly.entity_id
_entity_poly.type
_entity_poly.pdbx_seq_one_letter_code
_entity_poly.pdbx_strand_id
1 'polypeptide(L)'
;MGRLTEQETKDVQMFLATLFGDQALKWNINLKVLDMFGELLQSSESCRRYMDMVPRPFFAGSIIKWANKQARQAVIRHIKNGGKHYLICLKATAISRKHAFYLASMGL
;
A
#
# COMPACT_ATOMS: atom_id res chain seq x y z
N MET A 1 7.06 -9.96 16.58
CA MET A 1 6.35 -8.97 15.73
C MET A 1 7.40 -8.17 14.97
N GLY A 2 7.38 -8.20 13.63
CA GLY A 2 8.42 -7.55 12.81
C GLY A 2 8.27 -6.03 12.78
N ARG A 3 9.28 -5.30 13.25
CA ARG A 3 9.36 -3.84 13.19
C ARG A 3 9.56 -3.39 11.73
N LEU A 4 8.84 -2.35 11.30
CA LEU A 4 9.10 -1.70 10.01
C LEU A 4 10.44 -0.98 10.05
N THR A 5 11.20 -1.12 8.98
CA THR A 5 12.40 -0.31 8.79
C THR A 5 12.01 1.10 8.34
N GLU A 6 12.84 2.10 8.66
CA GLU A 6 12.60 3.49 8.25
C GLU A 6 12.45 3.62 6.73
N GLN A 7 13.19 2.81 5.97
CA GLN A 7 13.11 2.79 4.51
C GLN A 7 11.75 2.29 4.01
N GLU A 8 11.21 1.23 4.61
CA GLU A 8 9.88 0.71 4.25
C GLU A 8 8.78 1.72 4.58
N THR A 9 8.90 2.41 5.71
CA THR A 9 7.99 3.50 6.10
C THR A 9 8.02 4.62 5.06
N LYS A 10 9.22 5.10 4.69
CA LYS A 10 9.38 6.15 3.67
C LYS A 10 8.84 5.71 2.31
N ASP A 11 9.10 4.48 1.89
CA ASP A 11 8.65 3.96 0.61
C ASP A 11 7.12 3.89 0.52
N VAL A 12 6.46 3.39 1.57
CA VAL A 12 4.99 3.36 1.65
C VAL A 12 4.43 4.78 1.70
N GLN A 13 5.02 5.66 2.49
CA GLN A 13 4.60 7.05 2.61
C GLN A 13 4.69 7.80 1.27
N MET A 14 5.81 7.67 0.57
CA MET A 14 6.02 8.26 -0.75
C MET A 14 4.99 7.74 -1.74
N PHE A 15 4.70 6.44 -1.70
CA PHE A 15 3.70 5.90 -2.59
C PHE A 15 2.27 6.36 -2.27
N LEU A 16 1.89 6.40 -0.99
CA LEU A 16 0.62 7.00 -0.57
C LEU A 16 0.53 8.47 -1.00
N ALA A 17 1.63 9.22 -0.99
CA ALA A 17 1.69 10.58 -1.53
C ALA A 17 1.46 10.62 -3.04
N THR A 18 1.89 9.61 -3.80
CA THR A 18 1.53 9.53 -5.22
C THR A 18 0.02 9.37 -5.42
N LEU A 19 -0.68 8.69 -4.51
CA LEU A 19 -2.12 8.40 -4.60
C LEU A 19 -3.00 9.52 -4.05
N PHE A 20 -2.66 10.05 -2.88
CA PHE A 20 -3.46 10.99 -2.11
C PHE A 20 -2.90 12.42 -2.10
N GLY A 21 -1.73 12.65 -2.72
CA GLY A 21 -1.03 13.93 -2.69
C GLY A 21 -0.28 14.17 -1.38
N ASP A 22 0.26 15.38 -1.22
CA ASP A 22 1.22 15.76 -0.17
C ASP A 22 0.73 15.54 1.27
N GLN A 23 -0.59 15.44 1.50
CA GLN A 23 -1.13 15.15 2.82
C GLN A 23 -0.65 13.80 3.37
N ALA A 24 -0.40 12.82 2.50
CA ALA A 24 0.09 11.51 2.94
C ALA A 24 1.53 11.55 3.44
N LEU A 25 2.31 12.59 3.11
CA LEU A 25 3.65 12.80 3.66
C LEU A 25 3.63 13.14 5.16
N LYS A 26 2.47 13.53 5.70
CA LYS A 26 2.27 13.82 7.13
C LYS A 26 1.70 12.62 7.89
N TRP A 27 1.31 11.56 7.19
CA TRP A 27 0.68 10.39 7.81
C TRP A 27 1.72 9.53 8.52
N ASN A 28 1.38 9.09 9.73
CA ASN A 28 2.19 8.12 10.46
C ASN A 28 1.93 6.72 9.91
N ILE A 29 2.96 6.08 9.34
CA ILE A 29 2.85 4.75 8.77
C ILE A 29 2.96 3.70 9.88
N ASN A 30 1.80 3.32 10.41
CA ASN A 30 1.66 2.25 11.39
C ASN A 30 1.13 0.96 10.77
N LEU A 31 0.96 -0.09 11.57
CA LEU A 31 0.46 -1.38 11.09
C LEU A 31 -0.95 -1.31 10.48
N LYS A 32 -1.83 -0.42 10.97
CA LYS A 32 -3.18 -0.23 10.41
C LYS A 32 -3.15 0.39 9.01
N VAL A 33 -2.32 1.42 8.82
CA VAL A 33 -2.10 2.05 7.50
C VAL A 33 -1.61 1.03 6.49
N LEU A 34 -0.72 0.14 6.93
CA LEU A 34 -0.24 -0.95 6.09
C LEU A 34 -1.36 -1.93 5.81
N ASP A 35 -2.13 -2.38 6.79
CA ASP A 35 -3.21 -3.33 6.51
C ASP A 35 -4.18 -2.82 5.43
N MET A 36 -4.63 -1.56 5.57
CA MET A 36 -5.48 -0.91 4.56
C MET A 36 -4.79 -0.70 3.21
N PHE A 37 -3.48 -0.49 3.20
CA PHE A 37 -2.74 -0.47 1.95
C PHE A 37 -2.74 -1.83 1.26
N GLY A 38 -2.67 -2.91 2.01
CA GLY A 38 -2.74 -4.26 1.48
C GLY A 38 -4.12 -4.52 0.89
N GLU A 39 -5.17 -4.13 1.62
CA GLU A 39 -6.55 -4.18 1.14
C GLU A 39 -6.77 -3.32 -0.10
N LEU A 40 -6.18 -2.12 -0.16
CA LEU A 40 -6.28 -1.24 -1.32
C LEU A 40 -5.70 -1.93 -2.55
N LEU A 41 -4.51 -2.52 -2.42
CA LEU A 41 -3.88 -3.29 -3.50
C LEU A 41 -4.75 -4.48 -3.90
N GLN A 42 -5.31 -5.23 -2.95
CA GLN A 42 -6.25 -6.33 -3.25
C GLN A 42 -7.51 -5.84 -3.97
N SER A 43 -8.13 -4.75 -3.51
CA SER A 43 -9.32 -4.19 -4.17
C SER A 43 -9.04 -3.68 -5.58
N SER A 44 -7.77 -3.32 -5.86
CA SER A 44 -7.28 -2.96 -7.18
C SER A 44 -6.96 -4.17 -8.08
N GLU A 45 -7.28 -5.40 -7.65
CA GLU A 45 -7.16 -6.61 -8.48
C GLU A 45 -7.98 -6.51 -9.78
N SER A 46 -9.05 -5.71 -9.78
CA SER A 46 -9.81 -5.33 -10.99
C SER A 46 -8.98 -4.51 -12.00
N CYS A 47 -7.91 -3.85 -11.57
CA CYS A 47 -6.90 -3.23 -12.45
C CYS A 47 -6.03 -4.28 -13.20
N ARG A 48 -6.23 -5.57 -12.86
CA ARG A 48 -5.91 -6.89 -13.45
C ARG A 48 -4.69 -7.07 -14.35
N ARG A 49 -4.40 -6.18 -15.32
CA ARG A 49 -3.26 -6.36 -16.24
C ARG A 49 -1.87 -6.28 -15.58
N TYR A 50 -1.76 -5.77 -14.34
CA TYR A 50 -0.48 -5.58 -13.66
C TYR A 50 -0.38 -6.28 -12.28
N MET A 51 -1.45 -6.93 -11.82
CA MET A 51 -1.49 -7.62 -10.52
C MET A 51 -0.93 -9.04 -10.59
N ASP A 52 -0.87 -9.66 -11.78
CA ASP A 52 -0.24 -10.97 -12.01
C ASP A 52 1.27 -11.00 -11.66
N MET A 53 1.88 -9.82 -11.48
CA MET A 53 3.29 -9.64 -11.12
C MET A 53 3.51 -9.32 -9.63
N VAL A 54 2.45 -9.06 -8.86
CA VAL A 54 2.54 -8.94 -7.40
C VAL A 54 2.64 -10.36 -6.83
N PRO A 55 3.62 -10.66 -5.95
CA PRO A 55 3.74 -11.99 -5.39
C PRO A 55 2.42 -12.47 -4.79
N ARG A 56 1.97 -13.67 -5.17
CA ARG A 56 0.75 -14.32 -4.68
C ARG A 56 0.62 -14.61 -3.16
N PRO A 57 1.60 -14.41 -2.25
CA PRO A 57 1.34 -14.62 -0.82
C PRO A 57 0.36 -13.61 -0.20
N PHE A 58 0.09 -12.46 -0.86
CA PHE A 58 -0.76 -11.38 -0.33
C PHE A 58 -2.26 -11.63 -0.43
N PHE A 59 -2.71 -12.62 -1.20
CA PHE A 59 -4.14 -12.86 -1.50
C PHE A 59 -4.94 -13.48 -0.36
N ALA A 60 -4.29 -13.88 0.73
CA ALA A 60 -4.96 -14.54 1.85
C ALA A 60 -4.61 -13.84 3.16
N GLY A 61 -5.50 -12.93 3.58
CA GLY A 61 -5.81 -12.50 4.94
C GLY A 61 -4.66 -12.20 5.91
N SER A 62 -4.73 -11.02 6.51
CA SER A 62 -4.04 -10.56 7.73
C SER A 62 -2.68 -9.86 7.57
N ILE A 63 -2.61 -8.68 8.20
CA ILE A 63 -1.52 -8.00 8.93
C ILE A 63 -0.25 -8.84 9.15
N ILE A 64 -0.40 -10.14 9.46
CA ILE A 64 0.67 -11.10 9.72
C ILE A 64 1.63 -11.23 8.54
N LYS A 65 1.15 -11.15 7.29
CA LYS A 65 2.01 -11.38 6.11
C LYS A 65 2.79 -10.16 5.66
N TRP A 66 2.30 -8.96 5.99
CA TRP A 66 3.14 -7.78 5.83
C TRP A 66 4.37 -7.91 6.75
N ALA A 67 4.30 -8.58 7.91
CA ALA A 67 5.48 -8.85 8.75
C ALA A 67 6.70 -9.43 7.99
N ASN A 68 6.51 -10.12 6.86
CA ASN A 68 7.60 -10.60 6.03
C ASN A 68 8.24 -9.46 5.21
N LYS A 69 9.47 -9.08 5.61
CA LYS A 69 10.32 -8.08 4.94
C LYS A 69 10.44 -8.28 3.42
N GLN A 70 10.63 -9.53 2.98
CA GLN A 70 10.82 -9.84 1.55
C GLN A 70 9.54 -9.57 0.75
N ALA A 71 8.38 -9.88 1.35
CA ALA A 71 7.09 -9.60 0.76
C ALA A 71 6.85 -8.08 0.63
N ARG A 72 7.18 -7.29 1.68
CA ARG A 72 7.10 -5.81 1.63
C ARG A 72 7.93 -5.25 0.49
N GLN A 73 9.19 -5.68 0.41
CA GLN A 73 10.14 -5.18 -0.58
C GLN A 73 9.75 -5.55 -2.01
N ALA A 74 9.18 -6.73 -2.24
CA ALA A 74 8.67 -7.11 -3.55
C ALA A 74 7.52 -6.20 -3.99
N VAL A 75 6.58 -5.91 -3.09
CA VAL A 75 5.46 -4.97 -3.37
C VAL A 75 5.97 -3.58 -3.66
N ILE A 76 6.85 -3.02 -2.82
CA ILE A 76 7.41 -1.67 -3.02
C ILE A 76 8.13 -1.57 -4.37
N ARG A 77 8.96 -2.57 -4.72
CA ARG A 77 9.66 -2.59 -6.02
C ARG A 77 8.67 -2.65 -7.18
N HIS A 78 7.64 -3.50 -7.07
CA HIS A 78 6.64 -3.63 -8.12
C HIS A 78 5.87 -2.33 -8.34
N ILE A 79 5.47 -1.70 -7.25
CA ILE A 79 4.76 -0.44 -7.25
C ILE A 79 5.58 0.69 -7.89
N LYS A 80 6.88 0.78 -7.55
CA LYS A 80 7.80 1.73 -8.19
C LYS A 80 7.96 1.49 -9.69
N ASN A 81 7.81 0.23 -10.12
CA ASN A 81 7.86 -0.18 -11.52
C ASN A 81 6.47 -0.20 -12.19
N GLY A 82 5.40 0.12 -11.46
CA GLY A 82 4.03 0.09 -11.94
C GLY A 82 3.81 1.15 -13.01
N GLY A 83 3.36 0.74 -14.20
CA GLY A 83 3.09 1.65 -15.31
C GLY A 83 2.02 2.70 -14.97
N LYS A 84 1.98 3.80 -15.73
CA LYS A 84 1.05 4.93 -15.50
C LYS A 84 -0.43 4.50 -15.41
N HIS A 85 -0.86 3.52 -16.20
CA HIS A 85 -2.24 3.02 -16.19
C HIS A 85 -2.63 2.34 -14.87
N TYR A 86 -1.69 1.62 -14.26
CA TYR A 86 -1.90 0.99 -12.96
C TYR A 86 -2.10 2.07 -11.88
N LEU A 87 -1.25 3.11 -11.87
CA LEU A 87 -1.37 4.21 -10.93
C LEU A 87 -2.71 4.96 -11.06
N ILE A 88 -3.21 5.15 -12.29
CA ILE A 88 -4.50 5.82 -12.53
C ILE A 88 -5.66 4.97 -11.98
N CYS A 89 -5.66 3.66 -12.26
CA CYS A 89 -6.70 2.76 -11.76
C CYS A 89 -6.67 2.65 -10.23
N LEU A 90 -5.47 2.57 -9.67
CA LEU A 90 -5.29 2.52 -8.22
C LEU A 90 -5.72 3.82 -7.55
N LYS A 91 -5.42 4.99 -8.14
CA LYS A 91 -5.93 6.28 -7.68
C LYS A 91 -7.46 6.34 -7.67
N ALA A 92 -8.10 5.88 -8.74
CA ALA A 92 -9.56 5.85 -8.82
C ALA A 92 -10.17 5.02 -7.68
N THR A 93 -9.57 3.86 -7.39
CA THR A 93 -9.98 2.98 -6.28
C THR A 93 -9.69 3.63 -4.92
N ALA A 94 -8.54 4.30 -4.79
CA ALA A 94 -8.08 4.91 -3.55
C ALA A 94 -8.89 6.14 -3.12
N ILE A 95 -9.45 6.93 -4.06
CA ILE A 95 -10.20 8.16 -3.77
C ILE A 95 -11.28 7.95 -2.70
N SER A 96 -12.05 6.86 -2.81
CA SER A 96 -13.13 6.54 -1.87
C SER A 96 -12.63 6.18 -0.46
N ARG A 97 -11.36 5.79 -0.32
CA ARG A 97 -10.75 5.29 0.93
C ARG A 97 -9.86 6.31 1.63
N LYS A 98 -9.70 7.51 1.06
CA LYS A 98 -8.82 8.56 1.59
C LYS A 98 -9.08 8.87 3.07
N HIS A 99 -10.34 8.97 3.48
CA HIS A 99 -10.70 9.26 4.87
C HIS A 99 -10.31 8.11 5.82
N ALA A 100 -10.50 6.85 5.38
CA ALA A 100 -10.07 5.69 6.16
C ALA A 100 -8.54 5.68 6.38
N PHE A 101 -7.76 5.97 5.33
CA PHE A 101 -6.30 6.14 5.45
C PHE A 101 -5.88 7.20 6.45
N TYR A 102 -6.56 8.34 6.44
CA TYR A 102 -6.31 9.39 7.41
C TYR A 102 -6.60 8.93 8.85
N LEU A 103 -7.75 8.28 9.09
CA LEU A 103 -8.11 7.74 10.40
C LEU A 103 -7.10 6.71 10.90
N ALA A 104 -6.70 5.74 10.06
CA ALA A 104 -5.70 4.76 10.48
C ALA A 104 -4.32 5.38 10.72
N SER A 105 -3.95 6.44 10.01
CA SER A 105 -2.70 7.16 10.28
C SER A 105 -2.67 7.78 11.68
N MET A 106 -3.85 8.09 12.24
CA MET A 106 -4.00 8.54 13.62
C MET A 106 -4.07 7.36 14.62
N GLY A 107 -4.03 6.12 14.14
CA GLY A 107 -4.13 4.92 14.96
C GLY A 107 -5.56 4.49 15.29
N LEU A 108 -6.56 5.13 14.67
CA LEU A 108 -7.98 4.78 14.80
C LEU A 108 -8.35 3.61 13.88
#